data_AF-A0A8J1JUQ3-F1
#
_entry.id   AF-A0A8J1JUQ3-F1
#
_cell.length_a   1.000
_cell.length_b   1.000
_cell.length_c   1.000
_cell.angle_alpha   90.00
_cell.angle_beta   90.00
_cell.angle_gamma   90.00
#
_symmetry.space_group_name_H-M   'P 1'
#
loop_
_entity.id
_entity.type
_entity.pdbx_description
1 polymer ?
#
loop_
_entity_poly.entity_id
_entity_poly.type
_entity_poly.pdbx_seq_one_letter_code
_entity_poly.pdbx_strand_id
1 'polypeptide(L)'
;MGPARIPYRDTVVAVHALFKYARATYHGKRDVTLTVHSGLIGYQTRFHVDDSNRLLLQRAPLPDELGTYIITATGTGCVYVQGHLKYHTHPVESFQHFTLKVTTKPDHCTAEAQRSFEIHVTVRYSGNRATTNMGIIDVYHVSGFAPVARSLKLLHETKTFSIVVKQETPVSNLQPANVIIYDYYDPRERAEAEYHAPCAGN
;
A
#
# COMPACT_ATOMS: atom_id res chain seq x y z
N MET A 1 -16.20 15.23 5.57
CA MET A 1 -14.84 15.05 6.10
C MET A 1 -14.15 16.41 6.00
N GLY A 2 -14.12 17.18 7.10
CA GLY A 2 -13.48 18.50 7.10
C GLY A 2 -11.97 18.36 7.06
N PRO A 3 -11.22 19.34 6.51
CA PRO A 3 -9.76 19.27 6.47
C PRO A 3 -9.23 19.12 7.90
N ALA A 4 -8.45 18.06 8.14
CA ALA A 4 -7.79 17.82 9.41
C ALA A 4 -6.91 19.04 9.74
N ARG A 5 -7.35 19.82 10.73
CA ARG A 5 -6.60 20.98 11.22
C ARG A 5 -5.54 20.47 12.18
N ILE A 6 -4.32 20.31 11.68
CA ILE A 6 -3.16 19.96 12.50
C ILE A 6 -3.02 21.02 13.61
N PRO A 7 -2.86 20.64 14.89
CA PRO A 7 -2.67 21.57 16.00
C PRO A 7 -1.50 22.54 15.76
N TYR A 8 -1.63 23.80 16.21
CA TYR A 8 -0.61 24.86 16.05
C TYR A 8 0.77 24.46 16.61
N ARG A 9 0.78 23.68 17.69
CA ARG A 9 2.01 23.18 18.32
C ARG A 9 2.77 22.22 17.40
N ASP A 10 2.06 21.36 16.68
CA ASP A 10 2.68 20.36 15.80
C ASP A 10 3.27 21.00 14.56
N THR A 11 2.64 22.07 14.06
CA THR A 11 3.14 22.86 12.93
C THR A 11 4.42 23.61 13.30
N VAL A 12 4.52 24.22 14.48
CA VAL A 12 5.75 24.92 14.92
C VAL A 12 6.92 23.95 15.07
N VAL A 13 6.68 22.77 15.65
CA VAL A 13 7.72 21.74 15.81
C VAL A 13 8.18 21.21 14.45
N ALA A 14 7.25 20.93 13.54
CA ALA A 14 7.56 20.47 12.19
C ALA A 14 8.39 21.49 11.41
N VAL A 15 8.00 22.78 11.43
CA VAL A 15 8.74 23.85 10.75
C VAL A 15 10.14 24.03 11.33
N HIS A 16 10.28 23.97 12.66
CA HIS A 16 11.60 24.04 13.31
C HIS A 16 12.51 22.88 12.92
N ALA A 17 11.96 21.66 12.84
CA ALA A 17 12.70 20.48 12.38
C ALA A 17 13.12 20.62 10.92
N LEU A 18 12.23 21.09 10.04
CA LEU A 18 12.54 21.37 8.63
C LEU A 18 13.64 22.42 8.50
N PHE A 19 13.62 23.48 9.30
CA PHE A 19 14.66 24.50 9.29
C PHE A 19 16.03 23.93 9.69
N LYS A 20 16.08 23.12 10.76
CA LYS A 20 17.32 22.45 11.18
C LYS A 20 17.86 21.51 10.11
N TYR A 21 16.99 20.72 9.49
CA TYR A 21 17.35 19.86 8.37
C TYR A 21 17.84 20.67 7.17
N ALA A 22 17.15 21.77 6.85
CA ALA A 22 17.51 22.64 5.75
C ALA A 22 18.89 23.27 5.97
N ARG A 23 19.20 23.70 7.19
CA ARG A 23 20.53 24.23 7.52
C ARG A 23 21.65 23.20 7.36
N ALA A 24 21.37 21.93 7.67
CA ALA A 24 22.35 20.85 7.54
C ALA A 24 22.55 20.40 6.08
N THR A 25 21.51 20.49 5.25
CA THR A 25 21.53 19.96 3.88
C THR A 25 21.71 21.04 2.80
N TYR A 26 21.20 22.26 3.01
CA TYR A 26 21.24 23.43 2.11
C TYR A 26 22.31 24.44 2.49
N HIS A 27 23.55 23.98 2.60
CA HIS A 27 24.69 24.85 2.83
C HIS A 27 25.66 24.85 1.64
N GLY A 28 25.98 26.04 1.14
CA GLY A 28 26.94 26.23 0.04
C GLY A 28 26.37 25.92 -1.36
N LYS A 29 27.22 26.14 -2.36
CA LYS A 29 26.92 25.80 -3.76
C LYS A 29 26.90 24.28 -3.91
N ARG A 30 25.84 23.76 -4.53
CA ARG A 30 25.75 22.32 -4.82
C ARG A 30 26.26 22.02 -6.22
N ASP A 31 27.06 20.98 -6.27
CA ASP A 31 27.58 20.42 -7.50
C ASP A 31 27.93 18.96 -7.19
N VAL A 32 26.98 18.06 -7.41
CA VAL A 32 27.13 16.63 -7.12
C VAL A 32 26.90 15.84 -8.39
N THR A 33 27.85 14.97 -8.73
CA THR A 33 27.71 14.01 -9.81
C THR A 33 27.60 12.61 -9.22
N LEU A 34 26.46 11.97 -9.47
CA LEU A 34 26.22 10.58 -9.15
C LEU A 34 26.59 9.72 -10.35
N THR A 35 27.35 8.66 -10.14
CA THR A 35 27.61 7.62 -11.13
C THR A 35 27.05 6.30 -10.62
N VAL A 36 26.11 5.73 -11.37
CA VAL A 36 25.58 4.39 -11.11
C VAL A 36 26.19 3.46 -12.14
N HIS A 37 26.90 2.43 -11.69
CA HIS A 37 27.50 1.45 -12.59
C HIS A 37 27.26 0.03 -12.13
N SER A 38 27.20 -0.89 -13.09
CA SER A 38 27.22 -2.34 -12.85
C SER A 38 28.40 -2.94 -13.58
N GLY A 39 29.34 -3.52 -12.81
CA GLY A 39 30.57 -4.10 -13.37
C GLY A 39 30.33 -5.35 -14.22
N LEU A 40 29.21 -6.04 -14.04
CA LEU A 40 28.90 -7.29 -14.74
C LEU A 40 28.44 -7.07 -16.19
N ILE A 41 27.60 -6.05 -16.40
CA ILE A 41 26.95 -5.78 -17.70
C ILE A 41 27.50 -4.53 -18.40
N GLY A 42 28.53 -3.89 -17.85
CA GLY A 42 29.10 -2.66 -18.42
C GLY A 42 28.13 -1.47 -18.44
N TYR A 43 27.03 -1.54 -17.69
CA TYR A 43 26.07 -0.45 -17.59
C TYR A 43 26.65 0.68 -16.76
N GLN A 44 26.53 1.92 -17.26
CA GLN A 44 26.89 3.12 -16.54
C GLN A 44 25.91 4.25 -16.90
N THR A 45 25.38 4.90 -15.87
CA THR A 45 24.62 6.15 -16.02
C THR A 45 25.11 7.20 -15.03
N ARG A 46 24.92 8.46 -15.37
CA ARG A 46 25.34 9.60 -14.56
C ARG A 46 24.18 10.56 -14.35
N PHE A 47 24.06 11.07 -13.13
CA PHE A 47 23.13 12.12 -12.77
C PHE A 47 23.92 13.30 -12.22
N HIS A 48 23.60 14.50 -12.67
CA HIS A 48 24.24 15.71 -12.19
C HIS A 48 23.21 16.57 -11.48
N VAL A 49 23.51 16.97 -10.25
CA VAL A 49 22.63 17.77 -9.41
C VAL A 49 23.37 19.03 -8.97
N ASP A 50 22.84 20.18 -9.38
CA ASP A 50 23.31 21.51 -9.03
C ASP A 50 22.15 22.38 -8.51
N ASP A 51 22.42 23.65 -8.22
CA ASP A 51 21.41 24.58 -7.72
C ASP A 51 20.29 24.89 -8.74
N SER A 52 20.52 24.68 -10.04
CA SER A 52 19.54 24.92 -11.10
C SER A 52 18.52 23.78 -11.21
N ASN A 53 18.92 22.55 -10.92
CA ASN A 53 18.09 21.35 -11.10
C ASN A 53 17.79 20.59 -9.79
N ARG A 54 18.11 21.15 -8.62
CA ARG A 54 17.90 20.53 -7.29
C ARG A 54 16.47 20.08 -6.96
N LEU A 55 15.46 20.64 -7.64
CA LEU A 55 14.05 20.27 -7.45
C LEU A 55 13.56 19.27 -8.51
N LEU A 56 14.37 19.00 -9.53
CA LEU A 56 14.03 18.11 -10.63
C LEU A 56 14.29 16.66 -10.20
N LEU A 57 13.24 15.84 -10.24
CA LEU A 57 13.37 14.40 -10.06
C LEU A 57 13.98 13.77 -11.32
N GLN A 58 15.19 13.23 -11.20
CA GLN A 58 15.88 12.50 -12.27
C GLN A 58 15.72 10.99 -12.04
N ARG A 59 15.43 10.21 -13.09
CA ARG A 59 15.18 8.76 -13.00
C ARG A 59 15.83 8.05 -14.19
N ALA A 60 16.35 6.86 -13.96
CA ALA A 60 16.72 5.93 -15.03
C ALA A 60 16.26 4.52 -14.68
N PRO A 61 15.76 3.74 -15.65
CA PRO A 61 15.55 2.32 -15.46
C PRO A 61 16.90 1.63 -15.27
N LEU A 62 16.94 0.63 -14.39
CA LEU A 62 18.08 -0.27 -14.25
C LEU A 62 17.81 -1.52 -15.10
N PRO A 63 18.75 -1.94 -15.96
CA PRO A 63 18.51 -2.99 -16.96
C PRO A 63 18.29 -4.39 -16.36
N ASP A 64 19.04 -4.76 -15.32
CA ASP A 64 18.89 -6.03 -14.61
C ASP A 64 18.15 -5.84 -13.28
N GLU A 65 17.10 -6.62 -13.05
CA GLU A 65 16.27 -6.55 -11.83
C GLU A 65 16.98 -7.11 -10.57
N LEU A 66 17.92 -8.05 -10.75
CA LEU A 66 18.67 -8.72 -9.68
C LEU A 66 20.18 -8.43 -9.73
N GLY A 67 20.59 -7.42 -10.49
CA GLY A 67 21.98 -7.04 -10.64
C GLY A 67 22.54 -6.26 -9.43
N THR A 68 23.85 -6.39 -9.20
CA THR A 68 24.56 -5.52 -8.25
C THR A 68 24.91 -4.20 -8.93
N TYR A 69 24.44 -3.09 -8.36
CA TYR A 69 24.75 -1.73 -8.80
C TYR A 69 25.51 -0.97 -7.71
N ILE A 70 26.57 -0.28 -8.11
CA ILE A 70 27.37 0.57 -7.23
C ILE A 70 27.06 2.02 -7.58
N ILE A 71 26.72 2.80 -6.55
CA ILE A 71 26.43 4.22 -6.66
C ILE A 71 27.59 4.98 -6.03
N THR A 72 28.28 5.79 -6.82
CA THR A 72 29.34 6.68 -6.34
C THR A 72 28.89 8.13 -6.48
N ALA A 73 29.08 8.92 -5.42
CA ALA A 73 28.77 10.35 -5.40
C ALA A 73 30.07 11.14 -5.31
N THR A 74 30.28 12.10 -6.21
CA THR A 74 31.44 12.98 -6.21
C THR A 74 30.99 14.44 -6.27
N GLY A 75 31.79 15.34 -5.70
CA GLY A 75 31.50 16.77 -5.64
C GLY A 75 31.06 17.26 -4.26
N THR A 76 30.33 18.37 -4.20
CA THR A 76 29.95 19.08 -2.98
C THR A 76 28.44 19.21 -2.84
N GLY A 77 27.89 18.64 -1.77
CA GLY A 77 26.47 18.71 -1.44
C GLY A 77 25.89 17.38 -1.01
N CYS A 78 24.58 17.35 -0.77
CA CYS A 78 23.83 16.13 -0.45
C CYS A 78 22.78 15.87 -1.53
N VAL A 79 22.61 14.59 -1.88
CA VAL A 79 21.62 14.11 -2.84
C VAL A 79 20.83 12.95 -2.23
N TYR A 80 19.54 12.89 -2.52
CA TYR A 80 18.67 11.80 -2.10
C TYR A 80 18.50 10.82 -3.26
N VAL A 81 18.82 9.54 -3.02
CA VAL A 81 18.72 8.49 -4.03
C VAL A 81 17.74 7.42 -3.56
N GLN A 82 16.85 7.00 -4.45
CA GLN A 82 15.82 6.01 -4.15
C GLN A 82 15.71 5.00 -5.29
N GLY A 83 15.87 3.72 -4.97
CA GLY A 83 15.61 2.61 -5.89
C GLY A 83 14.23 2.00 -5.63
N HIS A 84 13.54 1.60 -6.69
CA HIS A 84 12.24 0.93 -6.61
C HIS A 84 12.27 -0.32 -7.47
N LEU A 85 11.98 -1.49 -6.87
CA LEU A 85 11.77 -2.74 -7.58
C LEU A 85 10.30 -3.13 -7.46
N LYS A 86 9.66 -3.40 -8.60
CA LYS A 86 8.27 -3.84 -8.66
C LYS A 86 8.23 -5.18 -9.39
N TYR A 87 7.75 -6.21 -8.72
CA TYR A 87 7.64 -7.56 -9.26
C TYR A 87 6.34 -8.20 -8.79
N HIS A 88 5.80 -9.11 -9.59
CA HIS A 88 4.66 -9.92 -9.19
C HIS A 88 5.16 -11.12 -8.39
N THR A 89 4.58 -11.32 -7.21
CA THR A 89 4.74 -12.54 -6.44
C THR A 89 3.45 -13.33 -6.51
N HIS A 90 3.56 -14.66 -6.51
CA HIS A 90 2.39 -15.47 -6.17
C HIS A 90 1.90 -15.09 -4.77
N PRO A 91 0.58 -15.07 -4.52
CA PRO A 91 0.04 -14.87 -3.19
C PRO A 91 0.70 -15.90 -2.28
N VAL A 92 1.54 -15.41 -1.35
CA VAL A 92 2.27 -16.29 -0.44
C VAL A 92 1.22 -17.04 0.37
N GLU A 93 1.27 -18.37 0.34
CA GLU A 93 0.43 -19.21 1.19
C GLU A 93 0.64 -18.77 2.64
N SER A 94 -0.37 -18.08 3.18
CA SER A 94 -0.60 -17.85 4.60
C SER A 94 0.64 -17.44 5.41
N PHE A 95 0.97 -16.16 5.43
CA PHE A 95 1.83 -15.64 6.49
C PHE A 95 1.23 -15.96 7.86
N GLN A 96 2.07 -16.53 8.73
CA GLN A 96 1.75 -17.16 10.01
C GLN A 96 1.05 -16.25 11.03
N HIS A 97 0.91 -14.96 10.75
CA HIS A 97 0.43 -13.97 11.70
C HIS A 97 -1.07 -13.75 11.67
N PHE A 98 -1.74 -14.00 10.54
CA PHE A 98 -3.20 -13.82 10.44
C PHE A 98 -3.86 -14.96 9.66
N THR A 99 -4.98 -15.44 10.16
CA THR A 99 -5.90 -16.31 9.44
C THR A 99 -7.11 -15.48 9.02
N LEU A 100 -7.28 -15.33 7.71
CA LEU A 100 -8.37 -14.58 7.10
C LEU A 100 -9.31 -15.56 6.38
N LYS A 101 -10.59 -15.52 6.71
CA LYS A 101 -11.64 -16.27 6.03
C LYS A 101 -12.71 -15.32 5.54
N VAL A 102 -13.00 -15.38 4.24
CA VAL A 102 -14.01 -14.54 3.59
C VAL A 102 -15.05 -15.43 2.94
N THR A 103 -16.32 -15.13 3.20
CA THR A 103 -17.46 -15.86 2.64
C THR A 103 -18.56 -14.88 2.28
N THR A 104 -19.33 -15.16 1.24
CA THR A 104 -20.49 -14.34 0.84
C THR A 104 -21.79 -15.00 1.26
N LYS A 105 -22.83 -14.20 1.55
CA LYS A 105 -24.19 -14.69 1.78
C LYS A 105 -25.17 -13.94 0.87
N PRO A 106 -26.05 -14.66 0.15
CA PRO A 106 -26.15 -16.12 0.04
C PRO A 106 -24.98 -16.75 -0.73
N ASP A 107 -24.72 -18.05 -0.53
CA ASP A 107 -23.63 -18.78 -1.20
C ASP A 107 -23.93 -19.07 -2.68
N HIS A 108 -25.18 -18.86 -3.12
CA HIS A 108 -25.67 -19.11 -4.47
C HIS A 108 -26.34 -17.87 -5.06
N CYS A 109 -26.40 -17.78 -6.38
CA CYS A 109 -27.06 -16.67 -7.06
C CYS A 109 -28.59 -16.72 -6.89
N THR A 110 -29.16 -15.68 -6.29
CA THR A 110 -30.60 -15.39 -6.26
C THR A 110 -30.88 -14.02 -6.90
N ALA A 111 -32.15 -13.74 -7.22
CA ALA A 111 -32.55 -12.45 -7.80
C ALA A 111 -32.19 -11.27 -6.87
N GLU A 112 -32.23 -11.48 -5.56
CA GLU A 112 -31.81 -10.52 -4.55
C GLU A 112 -30.28 -10.40 -4.51
N ALA A 113 -29.56 -11.53 -4.54
CA ALA A 113 -28.09 -11.58 -4.50
C ALA A 113 -27.44 -10.83 -5.67
N GLN A 114 -28.11 -10.77 -6.82
CA GLN A 114 -27.67 -9.99 -7.98
C GLN A 114 -27.66 -8.48 -7.71
N ARG A 115 -28.56 -7.99 -6.83
CA ARG A 115 -28.68 -6.57 -6.47
C ARG A 115 -27.98 -6.23 -5.17
N SER A 116 -27.93 -7.16 -4.22
CA SER A 116 -27.32 -6.96 -2.91
C SER A 116 -26.98 -8.28 -2.24
N PHE A 117 -25.79 -8.36 -1.65
CA PHE A 117 -25.34 -9.51 -0.87
C PHE A 117 -24.43 -9.06 0.28
N GLU A 118 -24.11 -9.98 1.17
CA GLU A 118 -23.33 -9.70 2.36
C GLU A 118 -21.97 -10.42 2.32
N ILE A 119 -20.90 -9.67 2.60
CA ILE A 119 -19.54 -10.18 2.70
C ILE A 119 -19.23 -10.39 4.17
N HIS A 120 -19.01 -11.64 4.56
CA HIS A 120 -18.61 -12.02 5.92
C HIS A 120 -17.10 -12.20 5.96
N VAL A 121 -16.43 -11.38 6.76
CA VAL A 121 -14.99 -11.43 6.96
C VAL A 121 -14.72 -11.88 8.39
N THR A 122 -13.97 -12.98 8.55
CA THR A 122 -13.52 -13.50 9.84
C THR A 122 -12.02 -13.44 9.91
N VAL A 123 -11.51 -12.83 10.97
CA VAL A 123 -10.08 -12.63 11.19
C VAL A 123 -9.65 -13.26 12.50
N ARG A 124 -8.54 -13.97 12.47
CA ARG A 124 -7.85 -14.43 13.68
C ARG A 124 -6.37 -14.06 13.60
N TYR A 125 -5.85 -13.42 14.64
CA TYR A 125 -4.41 -13.31 14.81
C TYR A 125 -3.84 -14.67 15.24
N SER A 126 -2.84 -15.12 14.51
CA SER A 126 -2.13 -16.39 14.67
C SER A 126 -0.62 -16.18 14.90
N GLY A 127 -0.18 -14.92 15.07
CA GLY A 127 1.22 -14.58 15.23
C GLY A 127 1.79 -14.87 16.62
N ASN A 128 3.10 -14.68 16.76
CA ASN A 128 3.85 -15.02 17.98
C ASN A 128 3.59 -14.10 19.18
N ARG A 129 2.90 -12.97 19.00
CA ARG A 129 2.60 -12.03 20.10
C ARG A 129 1.29 -12.42 20.80
N ALA A 130 1.11 -12.00 22.05
CA ALA A 130 -0.13 -12.27 22.77
C ALA A 130 -1.34 -11.53 22.16
N THR A 131 -1.12 -10.35 21.58
CA THR A 131 -2.15 -9.54 20.93
C THR A 131 -1.55 -8.76 19.74
N THR A 132 -2.39 -8.41 18.77
CA THR A 132 -2.10 -7.39 17.77
C THR A 132 -2.34 -6.02 18.36
N ASN A 133 -1.51 -5.04 18.03
CA ASN A 133 -1.79 -3.67 18.41
C ASN A 133 -2.98 -3.13 17.61
N MET A 134 -2.77 -2.85 16.32
CA MET A 134 -3.77 -2.32 15.41
C MET A 134 -3.62 -3.02 14.07
N GLY A 135 -4.68 -3.68 13.60
CA GLY A 135 -4.76 -4.26 12.26
C GLY A 135 -5.70 -3.44 11.39
N ILE A 136 -5.33 -3.21 10.14
CA ILE A 136 -6.21 -2.63 9.12
C ILE A 136 -6.70 -3.75 8.22
N ILE A 137 -7.99 -3.69 7.85
CA ILE A 137 -8.59 -4.60 6.89
C ILE A 137 -9.10 -3.79 5.71
N ASP A 138 -8.51 -4.06 4.55
CA ASP A 138 -8.93 -3.51 3.26
C ASP A 138 -9.82 -4.53 2.56
N VAL A 139 -11.07 -4.17 2.31
CA VAL A 139 -12.04 -4.99 1.57
C VAL A 139 -12.24 -4.35 0.20
N TYR A 140 -11.69 -4.97 -0.84
CA TYR A 140 -11.96 -4.55 -2.21
C TYR A 140 -13.33 -5.07 -2.65
N HIS A 141 -14.06 -4.26 -3.40
CA HIS A 141 -15.38 -4.62 -3.91
C HIS A 141 -15.28 -5.09 -5.35
N VAL A 142 -16.09 -6.09 -5.70
CA VAL A 142 -16.30 -6.46 -7.11
C VAL A 142 -16.84 -5.26 -7.90
N SER A 143 -16.42 -5.12 -9.15
CA SER A 143 -16.79 -3.98 -9.99
C SER A 143 -18.31 -3.78 -10.05
N GLY A 144 -18.74 -2.53 -9.82
CA GLY A 144 -20.14 -2.14 -9.86
C GLY A 144 -20.93 -2.32 -8.56
N PHE A 145 -20.28 -2.77 -7.49
CA PHE A 145 -20.88 -2.84 -6.16
C PHE A 145 -20.25 -1.81 -5.20
N ALA A 146 -21.10 -1.21 -4.36
CA ALA A 146 -20.69 -0.28 -3.31
C ALA A 146 -21.19 -0.72 -1.92
N PRO A 147 -20.43 -0.44 -0.85
CA PRO A 147 -20.81 -0.82 0.50
C PRO A 147 -21.92 0.09 1.05
N VAL A 148 -22.85 -0.50 1.79
CA VAL A 148 -23.91 0.26 2.47
C VAL A 148 -23.34 0.85 3.76
N ALA A 149 -23.16 2.18 3.81
CA ALA A 149 -22.49 2.87 4.93
C ALA A 149 -23.03 2.55 6.35
N ARG A 150 -24.29 2.13 6.48
CA ARG A 150 -24.88 1.73 7.77
C ARG A 150 -24.35 0.39 8.29
N SER A 151 -24.01 -0.56 7.42
CA SER A 151 -23.46 -1.86 7.85
C SER A 151 -22.05 -1.73 8.44
N LEU A 152 -21.31 -0.68 8.05
CA LEU A 152 -19.97 -0.39 8.57
C LEU A 152 -19.98 0.14 10.02
N LYS A 153 -21.13 0.61 10.54
CA LYS A 153 -21.22 1.18 11.90
C LYS A 153 -21.45 0.13 13.00
N LEU A 154 -21.76 -1.10 12.62
CA LEU A 154 -22.05 -2.21 13.55
C LEU A 154 -20.81 -3.07 13.86
N LEU A 155 -19.61 -2.56 13.55
CA LEU A 155 -18.32 -3.20 13.76
C LEU A 155 -17.86 -3.06 15.22
N HIS A 156 -18.63 -3.57 16.18
CA HIS A 156 -18.21 -3.58 17.58
C HIS A 156 -18.21 -5.00 18.14
N GLU A 157 -17.05 -5.39 18.68
CA GLU A 157 -16.78 -6.51 19.60
C GLU A 157 -16.63 -7.93 19.04
N THR A 158 -16.91 -8.20 17.76
CA THR A 158 -16.68 -9.54 17.18
C THR A 158 -15.54 -9.58 16.16
N LYS A 159 -14.70 -10.63 16.23
CA LYS A 159 -13.65 -10.98 15.24
C LYS A 159 -14.18 -11.33 13.84
N THR A 160 -15.49 -11.27 13.69
CA THR A 160 -16.23 -11.45 12.43
C THR A 160 -17.09 -10.23 12.23
N PHE A 161 -17.09 -9.71 11.02
CA PHE A 161 -17.97 -8.63 10.62
C PHE A 161 -18.54 -8.87 9.23
N SER A 162 -19.68 -8.21 9.00
CA SER A 162 -20.44 -8.37 7.78
C SER A 162 -20.66 -7.02 7.09
N ILE A 163 -20.35 -6.97 5.79
CA ILE A 163 -20.49 -5.77 4.96
C ILE A 163 -21.55 -6.06 3.91
N VAL A 164 -22.65 -5.32 3.94
CA VAL A 164 -23.66 -5.38 2.89
C VAL A 164 -23.20 -4.53 1.72
N VAL A 165 -23.15 -5.13 0.53
CA VAL A 165 -22.87 -4.42 -0.72
C VAL A 165 -24.11 -4.38 -1.60
N LYS A 166 -24.25 -3.30 -2.37
CA LYS A 166 -25.35 -3.10 -3.32
C LYS A 166 -24.79 -2.78 -4.71
N GLN A 167 -25.44 -3.29 -5.73
CA GLN A 167 -25.10 -3.00 -7.11
C GLN A 167 -25.50 -1.55 -7.44
N GLU A 168 -24.52 -0.76 -7.85
CA GLU A 168 -24.72 0.60 -8.39
C GLU A 168 -24.66 0.61 -9.90
N THR A 169 -23.76 -0.21 -10.48
CA THR A 169 -23.65 -0.35 -11.93
C THR A 169 -23.70 -1.82 -12.33
N PRO A 170 -24.50 -2.17 -13.36
CA PRO A 170 -24.55 -3.54 -13.85
C PRO A 170 -23.26 -3.87 -14.60
N VAL A 171 -22.54 -4.88 -14.12
CA VAL A 171 -21.31 -5.38 -14.71
C VAL A 171 -21.42 -6.90 -14.86
N SER A 172 -21.11 -7.40 -16.05
CA SER A 172 -21.05 -8.85 -16.36
C SER A 172 -19.63 -9.39 -16.18
N ASN A 173 -19.47 -10.72 -16.07
CA ASN A 173 -18.18 -11.38 -15.85
C ASN A 173 -17.43 -10.84 -14.63
N LEU A 174 -18.12 -10.81 -13.49
CA LEU A 174 -17.54 -10.35 -12.22
C LEU A 174 -16.31 -11.19 -11.86
N GLN A 175 -15.16 -10.51 -11.78
CA GLN A 175 -13.93 -11.11 -11.27
C GLN A 175 -13.97 -11.16 -9.73
N PRO A 176 -13.22 -12.08 -9.11
CA PRO A 176 -13.05 -12.11 -7.67
C PRO A 176 -12.45 -10.81 -7.16
N ALA A 177 -12.75 -10.45 -5.90
CA ALA A 177 -12.16 -9.30 -5.25
C ALA A 177 -11.41 -9.72 -3.99
N ASN A 178 -10.41 -8.92 -3.62
CA ASN A 178 -9.48 -9.28 -2.55
C ASN A 178 -9.92 -8.66 -1.23
N VAL A 179 -9.62 -9.35 -0.15
CA VAL A 179 -9.63 -8.81 1.21
C VAL A 179 -8.23 -8.99 1.77
N ILE A 180 -7.69 -7.91 2.31
CA ILE A 180 -6.32 -7.88 2.83
C ILE A 180 -6.39 -7.41 4.28
N ILE A 181 -5.74 -8.13 5.18
CA ILE A 181 -5.47 -7.66 6.53
C ILE A 181 -3.98 -7.47 6.74
N TYR A 182 -3.57 -6.39 7.39
CA TYR A 182 -2.18 -6.14 7.74
C TYR A 182 -2.04 -5.39 9.07
N ASP A 183 -0.92 -5.58 9.76
CA ASP A 183 -0.59 -4.79 10.96
C ASP A 183 -0.23 -3.35 10.57
N TYR A 184 -0.76 -2.38 11.33
CA TYR A 184 -0.56 -0.95 11.08
C TYR A 184 0.91 -0.53 11.20
N TYR A 185 1.67 -1.14 12.11
CA TYR A 185 3.05 -0.79 12.39
C TYR A 185 4.05 -1.60 11.57
N ASP A 186 3.69 -2.82 11.15
CA ASP A 186 4.47 -3.63 10.22
C ASP A 186 3.59 -4.22 9.10
N PRO A 187 3.38 -3.49 7.98
CA PRO A 187 2.53 -3.94 6.88
C PRO A 187 3.01 -5.20 6.15
N ARG A 188 4.22 -5.71 6.48
CA ARG A 188 4.71 -7.00 5.99
C ARG A 188 4.00 -8.17 6.68
N GLU A 189 3.51 -7.98 7.91
CA GLU A 189 2.64 -8.94 8.60
C GLU A 189 1.22 -8.82 8.04
N ARG A 190 0.91 -9.59 6.98
CA ARG A 190 -0.37 -9.49 6.27
C ARG A 190 -0.92 -10.84 5.81
N ALA A 191 -2.23 -10.93 5.65
CA ALA A 191 -2.90 -12.06 4.99
C ALA A 191 -3.89 -11.55 3.94
N GLU A 192 -4.07 -12.33 2.88
CA GLU A 192 -4.93 -12.01 1.74
C GLU A 192 -5.84 -13.20 1.44
N ALA A 193 -7.09 -12.91 1.11
CA ALA A 193 -8.07 -13.90 0.70
C ALA A 193 -8.99 -13.29 -0.34
N GLU A 194 -9.40 -14.10 -1.31
CA GLU A 194 -10.34 -13.69 -2.36
C GLU A 194 -11.76 -14.10 -2.00
N TYR A 195 -12.74 -13.36 -2.50
CA TYR A 195 -14.14 -13.78 -2.49
C TYR A 195 -14.78 -13.59 -3.85
N HIS A 196 -15.76 -14.44 -4.11
CA HIS A 196 -16.55 -14.42 -5.32
C HIS A 196 -17.92 -13.82 -5.02
N ALA A 197 -18.40 -12.96 -5.92
CA ALA A 197 -19.80 -12.54 -5.89
C ALA A 197 -20.69 -13.77 -6.09
N PRO A 198 -21.87 -13.87 -5.42
CA PRO A 198 -22.74 -15.04 -5.54
C PRO A 198 -23.17 -15.38 -6.97
N CYS A 199 -23.16 -14.39 -7.86
CA CYS A 199 -23.54 -14.51 -9.28
C CYS A 199 -22.35 -14.38 -10.25
N ALA A 200 -21.11 -14.58 -9.80
CA ALA A 200 -19.94 -14.59 -10.67
C ALA A 200 -19.93 -15.87 -11.53
N GLY A 201 -20.19 -15.76 -12.84
CA GLY A 201 -20.00 -16.86 -13.80
C GLY A 201 -21.23 -17.45 -14.49
N ASN A 202 -22.34 -16.72 -14.58
CA ASN A 202 -23.43 -17.05 -15.51
C ASN A 202 -23.39 -16.17 -16.75
#